data_AF-A0A8H4NP14-F1
#
_entry.id   AF-A0A8H4NP14-F1
#
_cell.length_a   1.000
_cell.length_b   1.000
_cell.length_c   1.000
_cell.angle_alpha   90.00
_cell.angle_beta   90.00
_cell.angle_gamma   90.00
#
_symmetry.space_group_name_H-M   'P 1'
#
loop_
_entity.id
_entity.type
_entity.pdbx_description
1 polymer ?
#
loop_
_entity_poly.entity_id
_entity_poly.type
_entity_poly.pdbx_seq_one_letter_code
_entity_poly.pdbx_strand_id
1 'polypeptide(L)'
;MIAFMLIVSLLLALAAANTTANAITCAKGAHLIVARGSLEPQGPGAMGVLAEEILKLIPGSDMEALVYPALYNDYVESQTEGVRTMTSAINNYVKNCPDTDLILMGYSQGAHVIMDTMCGASSEGFPGTLSQPSYITDNIAAIIAMGDPSLTEGQPFLVGTSEGSGIFPRNLPIGCDSIASKTVSICDKGDPYCEAGGKDLSVHLSYIKNYGEFTVGHVVKAWKSRN
;
A
#
# COMPACT_ATOMS: atom_id res chain seq x y z
N MET A 1 50.26 45.52 37.11
CA MET A 1 49.10 44.77 37.65
C MET A 1 48.32 44.24 36.45
N ILE A 2 48.74 43.12 35.87
CA ILE A 2 48.18 41.77 36.08
C ILE A 2 46.65 41.75 36.02
N ALA A 3 46.08 41.17 34.95
CA ALA A 3 44.99 40.19 34.98
C ALA A 3 44.56 39.88 33.53
N PHE A 4 45.14 38.84 32.91
CA PHE A 4 44.61 37.47 32.80
C PHE A 4 43.65 37.29 31.62
N MET A 5 44.17 36.65 30.56
CA MET A 5 43.43 36.00 29.49
C MET A 5 42.41 35.01 30.06
N LEU A 6 41.22 34.99 29.49
CA LEU A 6 40.32 33.83 29.52
C LEU A 6 39.68 33.71 28.14
N ILE A 7 40.33 32.94 27.27
CA ILE A 7 39.75 32.42 26.03
C ILE A 7 38.87 31.25 26.46
N VAL A 8 37.55 31.43 26.44
CA VAL A 8 36.61 30.34 26.63
C VAL A 8 36.44 29.65 25.27
N SER A 9 37.17 28.57 25.07
CA SER A 9 37.00 27.65 23.94
C SER A 9 35.73 26.83 24.17
N LEU A 10 34.66 27.18 23.47
CA LEU A 10 33.43 26.39 23.41
C LEU A 10 33.64 25.22 22.44
N LEU A 11 34.04 24.06 22.96
CA LEU A 11 33.99 22.81 22.20
C LEU A 11 32.52 22.39 22.06
N LEU A 12 31.93 22.66 20.90
CA LEU A 12 30.70 22.01 20.46
C LEU A 12 31.02 20.54 20.16
N ALA A 13 30.70 19.66 21.10
CA ALA A 13 30.62 18.24 20.83
C ALA A 13 29.40 17.98 19.93
N LEU A 14 29.62 17.82 18.62
CA LEU A 14 28.63 17.18 17.76
C LEU A 14 28.50 15.73 18.22
N ALA A 15 27.47 15.43 19.01
CA ALA A 15 26.99 14.07 19.13
C ALA A 15 26.44 13.69 17.75
N ALA A 16 27.24 13.02 16.93
CA ALA A 16 26.75 12.31 15.78
C ALA A 16 25.75 11.26 16.29
N ALA A 17 24.46 11.54 16.13
CA ALA A 17 23.45 10.51 16.23
C ALA A 17 23.74 9.52 15.10
N ASN A 18 24.48 8.47 15.42
CA ASN A 18 24.53 7.27 14.59
C ASN A 18 23.11 6.72 14.57
N THR A 19 22.30 7.17 13.60
CA THR A 19 21.14 6.42 13.15
C THR A 19 21.70 5.13 12.59
N THR A 20 21.86 4.11 13.44
CA THR A 20 21.92 2.75 12.98
C THR A 20 20.64 2.56 12.17
N ALA A 21 20.76 2.54 10.84
CA ALA A 21 19.69 2.03 10.01
C ALA A 21 19.36 0.66 10.61
N ASN A 22 18.20 0.53 11.25
CA ASN A 22 17.79 -0.74 11.81
C ASN A 22 17.81 -1.73 10.64
N ALA A 23 18.67 -2.75 10.75
CA ALA A 23 18.76 -3.77 9.72
C ALA A 23 17.36 -4.41 9.57
N ILE A 24 16.86 -4.47 8.34
CA ILE A 24 15.60 -5.16 8.06
C ILE A 24 15.79 -6.62 8.44
N THR A 25 14.86 -7.16 9.22
CA THR A 25 14.78 -8.59 9.51
C THR A 25 13.75 -9.18 8.57
N CYS A 26 14.16 -10.13 7.73
CA CYS A 26 13.27 -10.72 6.74
C CYS A 26 12.27 -11.67 7.38
N ALA A 27 10.99 -11.46 7.09
CA ALA A 27 9.94 -12.43 7.39
C ALA A 27 10.24 -13.78 6.74
N LYS A 28 9.95 -14.86 7.48
CA LYS A 28 10.12 -16.24 7.00
C LYS A 28 8.92 -16.74 6.21
N GLY A 29 7.74 -16.17 6.50
CA GLY A 29 6.52 -16.39 5.74
C GLY A 29 6.40 -15.32 4.65
N ALA A 30 5.51 -14.37 4.86
CA ALA A 30 5.34 -13.19 4.02
C ALA A 30 5.49 -11.89 4.82
N HIS A 31 5.80 -10.80 4.13
CA HIS A 31 5.76 -9.46 4.70
C HIS A 31 4.59 -8.68 4.11
N LEU A 32 3.66 -8.27 4.96
CA LEU A 32 2.47 -7.53 4.58
C LEU A 32 2.73 -6.02 4.70
N ILE A 33 2.42 -5.25 3.65
CA ILE A 33 2.38 -3.79 3.74
C ILE A 33 0.94 -3.34 3.58
N VAL A 34 0.40 -2.70 4.62
CA VAL A 34 -1.01 -2.29 4.69
C VAL A 34 -1.14 -0.77 4.60
N ALA A 35 -1.86 -0.28 3.59
CA ALA A 35 -2.17 1.12 3.38
C ALA A 35 -3.63 1.41 3.78
N ARG A 36 -3.79 2.21 4.85
CA ARG A 36 -5.10 2.65 5.37
C ARG A 36 -5.80 3.61 4.40
N GLY A 37 -7.12 3.77 4.56
CA GLY A 37 -7.93 4.77 3.85
C GLY A 37 -7.82 6.17 4.46
N SER A 38 -8.46 7.13 3.77
CA SER A 38 -8.50 8.53 4.21
C SER A 38 -9.05 8.65 5.63
N LEU A 39 -8.47 9.57 6.42
CA LEU A 39 -8.88 9.91 7.80
C LEU A 39 -8.69 8.80 8.85
N GLU A 40 -8.28 7.60 8.45
CA GLU A 40 -7.94 6.56 9.41
C GLU A 40 -6.68 6.96 10.21
N PRO A 41 -6.59 6.65 11.52
CA PRO A 41 -5.37 6.87 12.28
C PRO A 41 -4.19 6.08 11.70
N GLN A 42 -2.96 6.58 11.89
CA GLN A 42 -1.75 5.85 11.46
C GLN A 42 -1.74 4.44 12.05
N GLY A 43 -1.56 3.45 11.18
CA GLY A 43 -1.77 2.04 11.47
C GLY A 43 -2.34 1.32 10.24
N PRO A 44 -2.71 0.03 10.36
CA PRO A 44 -3.21 -0.75 9.23
C PRO A 44 -4.67 -0.43 8.85
N GLY A 45 -5.33 0.48 9.57
CA GLY A 45 -6.73 0.84 9.34
C GLY A 45 -7.68 -0.35 9.43
N ALA A 46 -8.81 -0.24 8.74
CA ALA A 46 -9.87 -1.25 8.71
C ALA A 46 -9.39 -2.62 8.19
N MET A 47 -8.35 -2.66 7.37
CA MET A 47 -7.77 -3.91 6.86
C MET A 47 -6.95 -4.67 7.89
N GLY A 48 -6.58 -4.05 9.02
CA GLY A 48 -5.74 -4.67 10.05
C GLY A 48 -6.27 -6.00 10.55
N VAL A 49 -7.59 -6.14 10.70
CA VAL A 49 -8.22 -7.39 11.16
C VAL A 49 -7.99 -8.55 10.18
N LEU A 50 -8.00 -8.28 8.88
CA LEU A 50 -7.74 -9.29 7.84
C LEU A 50 -6.25 -9.61 7.76
N ALA A 51 -5.39 -8.58 7.86
CA ALA A 51 -3.95 -8.76 7.89
C ALA A 51 -3.52 -9.67 9.06
N GLU A 52 -4.02 -9.41 10.27
CA GLU A 52 -3.77 -10.25 11.44
C GLU A 52 -4.24 -11.71 11.26
N GLU A 53 -5.36 -11.93 10.56
CA GLU A 53 -5.83 -13.28 10.23
C GLU A 53 -4.89 -13.98 9.26
N ILE A 54 -4.40 -13.27 8.23
CA ILE A 54 -3.40 -13.78 7.29
C ILE A 54 -2.11 -14.16 8.02
N LEU A 55 -1.62 -13.33 8.95
CA LEU A 55 -0.41 -13.63 9.74
C LEU A 55 -0.54 -14.93 10.55
N LYS A 56 -1.73 -15.22 11.09
CA LYS A 56 -1.99 -16.48 11.81
C LYS A 56 -1.97 -17.70 10.88
N LEU A 57 -2.39 -17.53 9.63
CA LEU A 57 -2.49 -18.60 8.63
C LEU A 57 -1.20 -18.80 7.82
N ILE A 58 -0.29 -17.84 7.85
CA ILE A 58 1.03 -17.90 7.20
C ILE A 58 2.12 -17.74 8.29
N PRO A 59 2.56 -18.84 8.93
CA PRO A 59 3.52 -18.78 10.02
C PRO A 59 4.83 -18.09 9.64
N GLY A 60 5.38 -17.28 10.55
CA GLY A 60 6.62 -16.55 10.33
C GLY A 60 6.48 -15.29 9.46
N SER A 61 5.24 -14.91 9.15
CA SER A 61 4.93 -13.61 8.52
C SER A 61 4.92 -12.47 9.54
N ASP A 62 5.10 -11.27 9.04
CA ASP A 62 4.90 -10.02 9.77
C ASP A 62 4.18 -8.99 8.90
N MET A 63 3.91 -7.80 9.46
CA MET A 63 3.30 -6.70 8.74
C MET A 63 3.86 -5.36 9.17
N GLU A 64 3.85 -4.40 8.26
CA GLU A 64 3.96 -2.98 8.55
C GLU A 64 2.76 -2.20 8.00
N ALA A 65 2.46 -1.09 8.67
CA ALA A 65 1.49 -0.13 8.17
C ALA A 65 2.23 0.97 7.41
N LEU A 66 1.82 1.26 6.18
CA LEU A 66 2.40 2.33 5.39
C LEU A 66 2.26 3.67 6.13
N VAL A 67 3.38 4.37 6.32
CA VAL A 67 3.41 5.68 6.96
C VAL A 67 3.25 6.77 5.90
N TYR A 68 2.01 7.22 5.71
CA TYR A 68 1.67 8.28 4.76
C TYR A 68 0.51 9.15 5.28
N PRO A 69 0.21 10.32 4.69
CA PRO A 69 -0.74 11.27 5.29
C PRO A 69 -2.18 10.77 5.40
N ALA A 70 -2.70 10.05 4.41
CA ALA A 70 -4.09 9.61 4.31
C ALA A 70 -5.13 10.75 4.51
N LEU A 71 -4.88 11.91 3.91
CA LEU A 71 -5.75 13.09 4.00
C LEU A 71 -6.89 13.01 2.99
N TYR A 72 -8.09 13.47 3.38
CA TYR A 72 -9.25 13.53 2.47
C TYR A 72 -9.29 14.81 1.62
N ASN A 73 -8.96 15.97 2.20
CA ASN A 73 -9.04 17.26 1.50
C ASN A 73 -7.84 17.49 0.55
N ASP A 74 -6.62 17.25 1.05
CA ASP A 74 -5.38 17.37 0.28
C ASP A 74 -5.05 16.01 -0.38
N TYR A 75 -6.04 15.44 -1.07
CA TYR A 75 -6.03 14.04 -1.50
C TYR A 75 -4.89 13.74 -2.49
N VAL A 76 -4.67 14.63 -3.47
CA VAL A 76 -3.63 14.41 -4.50
C VAL A 76 -2.24 14.40 -3.87
N GLU A 77 -1.92 15.36 -3.00
CA GLU A 77 -0.63 15.38 -2.30
C GLU A 77 -0.47 14.17 -1.38
N SER A 78 -1.53 13.82 -0.65
CA SER A 78 -1.54 12.66 0.25
C SER A 78 -1.32 11.34 -0.49
N GLN A 79 -2.03 11.11 -1.59
CA GLN A 79 -1.90 9.91 -2.40
C GLN A 79 -0.53 9.86 -3.10
N THR A 80 -0.04 11.00 -3.62
CA THR A 80 1.29 11.08 -4.26
C THR A 80 2.39 10.70 -3.28
N GLU A 81 2.33 11.23 -2.05
CA GLU A 81 3.28 10.89 -0.99
C GLU A 81 3.15 9.42 -0.55
N GLY A 82 1.92 8.89 -0.55
CA GLY A 82 1.64 7.47 -0.35
C GLY A 82 2.33 6.59 -1.39
N VAL A 83 2.18 6.89 -2.68
CA VAL A 83 2.82 6.14 -3.78
C VAL A 83 4.34 6.20 -3.66
N ARG A 84 4.90 7.38 -3.39
CA ARG A 84 6.34 7.55 -3.18
C ARG A 84 6.85 6.70 -2.01
N THR A 85 6.11 6.68 -0.91
CA THR A 85 6.48 5.94 0.30
C THR A 85 6.35 4.44 0.08
N MET A 86 5.25 3.97 -0.52
CA MET A 86 5.04 2.55 -0.82
C MET A 86 6.10 2.02 -1.80
N THR A 87 6.42 2.79 -2.84
CA THR A 87 7.52 2.46 -3.77
C THR A 87 8.84 2.30 -3.02
N SER A 88 9.14 3.21 -2.09
CA SER A 88 10.36 3.15 -1.29
C SER A 88 10.38 1.94 -0.34
N ALA A 89 9.25 1.65 0.30
CA ALA A 89 9.10 0.51 1.21
C ALA A 89 9.31 -0.82 0.48
N ILE A 90 8.61 -1.03 -0.64
CA ILE A 90 8.73 -2.24 -1.47
C ILE A 90 10.17 -2.42 -1.97
N ASN A 91 10.74 -1.39 -2.60
CA ASN A 91 12.08 -1.48 -3.17
C ASN A 91 13.14 -1.76 -2.10
N ASN A 92 13.01 -1.12 -0.94
CA ASN A 92 13.92 -1.36 0.18
C ASN A 92 13.75 -2.78 0.74
N TYR A 93 12.52 -3.26 0.88
CA TYR A 93 12.28 -4.61 1.39
C TYR A 93 12.80 -5.68 0.42
N VAL A 94 12.45 -5.62 -0.87
CA VAL A 94 12.92 -6.56 -1.90
C VAL A 94 14.45 -6.58 -1.98
N LYS A 95 15.10 -5.42 -1.85
CA LYS A 95 16.57 -5.34 -1.85
C LYS A 95 17.21 -6.08 -0.67
N ASN A 96 16.62 -6.02 0.52
CA ASN A 96 17.18 -6.63 1.73
C ASN A 96 16.69 -8.07 1.96
N CYS A 97 15.52 -8.41 1.43
CA CYS A 97 14.82 -9.67 1.61
C CYS A 97 14.30 -10.21 0.26
N PRO A 98 15.21 -10.51 -0.69
CA PRO A 98 14.83 -10.88 -2.06
C PRO A 98 14.09 -12.22 -2.16
N ASP A 99 14.16 -13.07 -1.14
CA ASP A 99 13.49 -14.38 -1.11
C ASP A 99 12.16 -14.34 -0.33
N THR A 100 11.79 -13.20 0.27
CA THR A 100 10.55 -13.06 1.03
C THR A 100 9.42 -12.60 0.10
N ASP A 101 8.26 -13.27 0.23
CA ASP A 101 7.03 -12.87 -0.44
C ASP A 101 6.45 -11.61 0.20
N LEU A 102 6.01 -10.66 -0.64
CA LEU A 102 5.28 -9.47 -0.25
C LEU A 102 3.79 -9.64 -0.51
N ILE A 103 2.98 -9.14 0.42
CA ILE A 103 1.52 -9.02 0.26
C ILE A 103 1.14 -7.56 0.47
N LEU A 104 0.46 -6.96 -0.50
CA LEU A 104 0.02 -5.57 -0.42
C LEU A 104 -1.48 -5.51 -0.14
N MET A 105 -1.89 -4.69 0.82
CA MET A 105 -3.30 -4.52 1.17
C MET A 105 -3.61 -3.03 1.25
N GLY A 106 -4.65 -2.58 0.55
CA GLY A 106 -5.04 -1.18 0.49
C GLY A 106 -6.54 -1.00 0.53
N TYR A 107 -7.00 -0.04 1.33
CA TYR A 107 -8.41 0.32 1.45
C TYR A 107 -8.63 1.78 1.03
N SER A 108 -9.62 2.03 0.18
CA SER A 108 -9.97 3.38 -0.28
C SER A 108 -8.76 4.13 -0.87
N GLN A 109 -8.31 5.23 -0.25
CA GLN A 109 -7.06 5.90 -0.65
C GLN A 109 -5.83 4.99 -0.61
N GLY A 110 -5.74 4.08 0.36
CA GLY A 110 -4.67 3.10 0.41
C GLY A 110 -4.71 2.11 -0.76
N ALA A 111 -5.91 1.79 -1.26
CA ALA A 111 -6.08 0.99 -2.47
C ALA A 111 -5.53 1.73 -3.70
N HIS A 112 -5.86 3.03 -3.83
CA HIS A 112 -5.29 3.90 -4.86
C HIS A 112 -3.75 3.90 -4.79
N VAL A 113 -3.18 4.08 -3.60
CA VAL A 113 -1.73 4.12 -3.37
C VAL A 113 -1.05 2.83 -3.82
N ILE A 114 -1.54 1.65 -3.38
CA ILE A 114 -0.88 0.39 -3.75
C ILE A 114 -1.04 0.10 -5.25
N MET A 115 -2.19 0.40 -5.82
CA MET A 115 -2.47 0.10 -7.21
C MET A 115 -1.67 1.03 -8.15
N ASP A 116 -1.51 2.32 -7.82
CA ASP A 116 -0.66 3.23 -8.58
C ASP A 116 0.83 2.97 -8.38
N THR A 117 1.22 2.46 -7.21
CA THR A 117 2.59 2.02 -6.98
C THR A 117 2.95 0.87 -7.93
N MET A 118 2.05 -0.08 -8.10
CA MET A 118 2.30 -1.29 -8.88
C MET A 118 2.05 -1.11 -10.38
N CYS A 119 0.95 -0.45 -10.75
CA CYS A 119 0.54 -0.24 -12.14
C CYS A 119 1.08 1.04 -12.78
N GLY A 120 1.65 1.96 -11.99
CA GLY A 120 1.95 3.32 -12.43
C GLY A 120 0.73 4.23 -12.32
N ALA A 121 0.97 5.44 -11.81
CA ALA A 121 -0.02 6.51 -11.74
C ALA A 121 -0.22 7.09 -13.14
N SER A 122 -1.47 7.17 -13.58
CA SER A 122 -1.84 7.73 -14.89
C SER A 122 -3.17 8.48 -14.89
N SER A 123 -3.83 8.59 -13.74
CA SER A 123 -5.10 9.29 -13.58
C SER A 123 -4.92 10.81 -13.74
N GLU A 124 -5.96 11.49 -14.23
CA GLU A 124 -5.92 12.94 -14.42
C GLU A 124 -5.71 13.67 -13.08
N GLY A 125 -4.81 14.66 -13.07
CA GLY A 125 -4.48 15.45 -11.87
C GLY A 125 -3.44 14.83 -10.94
N PHE A 126 -3.01 13.59 -11.17
CA PHE A 126 -1.96 12.92 -10.39
C PHE A 126 -0.62 12.93 -11.14
N PRO A 127 0.53 13.10 -10.46
CA PRO A 127 1.83 12.98 -11.09
C PRO A 127 2.06 11.56 -11.64
N GLY A 128 2.37 11.46 -12.93
CA GLY A 128 2.57 10.15 -13.57
C GLY A 128 3.78 9.38 -13.04
N THR A 129 3.63 8.06 -12.90
CA THR A 129 4.73 7.15 -12.52
C THR A 129 4.77 5.93 -13.44
N LEU A 130 5.90 5.22 -13.44
CA LEU A 130 6.02 3.95 -14.16
C LEU A 130 5.50 2.80 -13.29
N SER A 131 4.99 1.75 -13.94
CA SER A 131 4.68 0.49 -13.26
C SER A 131 5.96 -0.17 -12.72
N GLN A 132 5.79 -1.03 -11.72
CA GLN A 132 6.93 -1.74 -11.13
C GLN A 132 7.52 -2.73 -12.15
N PRO A 133 8.86 -2.84 -12.21
CA PRO A 133 9.55 -3.82 -13.04
C PRO A 133 9.38 -5.24 -12.49
N SER A 134 9.65 -6.24 -13.33
CA SER A 134 9.42 -7.66 -13.00
C SER A 134 10.13 -8.09 -11.72
N TYR A 135 11.37 -7.65 -11.49
CA TYR A 135 12.13 -8.02 -10.29
C TYR A 135 11.50 -7.54 -8.98
N ILE A 136 10.59 -6.56 -9.03
CA ILE A 136 9.74 -6.17 -7.89
C ILE A 136 8.46 -6.99 -7.88
N THR A 137 7.76 -7.08 -9.02
CA THR A 137 6.47 -7.78 -9.10
C THR A 137 6.59 -9.28 -8.84
N ASP A 138 7.77 -9.87 -9.08
CA ASP A 138 8.08 -11.27 -8.84
C ASP A 138 8.11 -11.63 -7.36
N ASN A 139 8.42 -10.67 -6.48
CA ASN A 139 8.32 -10.81 -5.02
C ASN A 139 6.91 -10.63 -4.48
N ILE A 140 5.97 -10.13 -5.29
CA ILE A 140 4.58 -9.99 -4.83
C ILE A 140 3.86 -11.33 -4.94
N ALA A 141 3.26 -11.78 -3.84
CA ALA A 141 2.40 -12.95 -3.79
C ALA A 141 0.93 -12.60 -4.00
N ALA A 142 0.45 -11.50 -3.42
CA ALA A 142 -0.92 -11.03 -3.56
C ALA A 142 -1.05 -9.51 -3.38
N ILE A 143 -2.03 -8.91 -4.06
CA ILE A 143 -2.42 -7.50 -3.94
C ILE A 143 -3.93 -7.45 -3.71
N ILE A 144 -4.35 -6.87 -2.60
CA ILE A 144 -5.77 -6.69 -2.25
C ILE A 144 -6.08 -5.20 -2.20
N ALA A 145 -6.90 -4.74 -3.13
CA ALA A 145 -7.44 -3.38 -3.16
C ALA A 145 -8.94 -3.45 -2.82
N MET A 146 -9.42 -2.65 -1.87
CA MET A 146 -10.85 -2.55 -1.54
C MET A 146 -11.32 -1.11 -1.71
N GLY A 147 -12.30 -0.89 -2.59
CA GLY A 147 -12.84 0.44 -2.88
C GLY A 147 -11.83 1.36 -3.56
N ASP A 148 -11.07 0.87 -4.54
CA ASP A 148 -10.05 1.63 -5.27
C ASP A 148 -10.65 2.78 -6.11
N PRO A 149 -10.41 4.06 -5.75
CA PRO A 149 -10.84 5.21 -6.54
C PRO A 149 -10.24 5.27 -7.95
N SER A 150 -9.15 4.54 -8.20
CA SER A 150 -8.44 4.50 -9.48
C SER A 150 -8.73 3.28 -10.35
N LEU A 151 -9.73 2.50 -9.96
CA LEU A 151 -10.25 1.39 -10.75
C LEU A 151 -10.62 1.87 -12.16
N THR A 152 -10.22 1.11 -13.17
CA THR A 152 -10.69 1.27 -14.56
C THR A 152 -11.56 0.07 -14.91
N GLU A 153 -12.72 0.33 -15.51
CA GLU A 153 -13.64 -0.71 -15.99
C GLU A 153 -12.91 -1.75 -16.87
N GLY A 154 -13.31 -3.02 -16.75
CA GLY A 154 -12.79 -4.12 -17.57
C GLY A 154 -11.46 -4.71 -17.09
N GLN A 155 -10.90 -4.24 -15.97
CA GLN A 155 -9.73 -4.88 -15.37
C GLN A 155 -10.03 -6.33 -14.93
N PRO A 156 -9.20 -7.31 -15.31
CA PRO A 156 -9.52 -8.74 -15.17
C PRO A 156 -9.50 -9.26 -13.73
N PHE A 157 -9.01 -8.43 -12.80
CA PHE A 157 -8.90 -8.72 -11.36
C PHE A 157 -9.99 -8.03 -10.53
N LEU A 158 -10.97 -7.39 -11.18
CA LEU A 158 -12.12 -6.82 -10.51
C LEU A 158 -12.99 -7.94 -9.91
N VAL A 159 -13.32 -7.79 -8.63
CA VAL A 159 -14.26 -8.64 -7.89
C VAL A 159 -15.36 -7.75 -7.32
N GLY A 160 -16.61 -8.18 -7.41
CA GLY A 160 -17.75 -7.44 -6.92
C GLY A 160 -18.77 -7.17 -8.01
N THR A 161 -19.67 -6.23 -7.74
CA THR A 161 -20.84 -5.95 -8.58
C THR A 161 -20.72 -4.68 -9.42
N SER A 162 -19.64 -3.89 -9.23
CA SER A 162 -19.38 -2.71 -10.05
C SER A 162 -19.11 -3.12 -11.51
N GLU A 163 -19.67 -2.36 -12.44
CA GLU A 163 -19.37 -2.45 -13.88
C GLU A 163 -18.72 -1.14 -14.37
N GLY A 164 -18.44 -0.19 -13.47
CA GLY A 164 -17.93 1.13 -13.82
C GLY A 164 -16.44 1.31 -13.54
N SER A 165 -15.99 2.55 -13.70
CA SER A 165 -14.67 3.01 -13.30
C SER A 165 -14.76 3.87 -12.04
N GLY A 166 -13.68 4.00 -11.28
CA GLY A 166 -13.62 4.88 -10.11
C GLY A 166 -13.62 6.37 -10.46
N ILE A 167 -13.59 7.22 -9.43
CA ILE A 167 -13.58 8.68 -9.59
C ILE A 167 -12.25 9.25 -10.11
N PHE A 168 -11.16 8.46 -10.07
CA PHE A 168 -9.83 8.80 -10.57
C PHE A 168 -9.27 7.69 -11.46
N PRO A 169 -9.98 7.26 -12.52
CA PRO A 169 -9.61 6.06 -13.26
C PRO A 169 -8.27 6.23 -13.98
N ARG A 170 -7.51 5.14 -14.08
CA ARG A 170 -6.23 5.13 -14.79
C ARG A 170 -6.44 5.30 -16.29
N ASN A 171 -5.67 6.20 -16.90
CA ASN A 171 -5.62 6.36 -18.35
C ASN A 171 -4.78 5.27 -19.04
N LEU A 172 -3.86 4.61 -18.31
CA LEU A 172 -2.99 3.54 -18.81
C LEU A 172 -3.14 2.25 -17.99
N PRO A 173 -4.30 1.57 -18.02
CA PRO A 173 -4.55 0.37 -17.21
C PRO A 173 -3.65 -0.83 -17.55
N ILE A 174 -3.03 -0.82 -18.75
CA ILE A 174 -2.06 -1.83 -19.20
C ILE A 174 -0.83 -1.95 -18.28
N GLY A 175 -0.54 -0.91 -17.49
CA GLY A 175 0.54 -0.95 -16.50
C GLY A 175 0.34 -2.02 -15.42
N CYS A 176 -0.89 -2.53 -15.25
CA CYS A 176 -1.21 -3.60 -14.30
C CYS A 176 -0.95 -5.02 -14.83
N ASP A 177 -0.57 -5.21 -16.10
CA ASP A 177 -0.51 -6.55 -16.71
C ASP A 177 0.37 -7.55 -15.94
N SER A 178 1.50 -7.09 -15.40
CA SER A 178 2.45 -7.93 -14.66
C SER A 178 1.93 -8.41 -13.30
N ILE A 179 0.92 -7.73 -12.74
CA ILE A 179 0.33 -8.05 -11.43
C ILE A 179 -1.09 -8.64 -11.54
N ALA A 180 -1.67 -8.66 -12.74
CA ALA A 180 -3.09 -8.94 -12.92
C ALA A 180 -3.53 -10.28 -12.32
N SER A 181 -2.71 -11.32 -12.44
CA SER A 181 -3.00 -12.66 -11.90
C SER A 181 -2.86 -12.77 -10.38
N LYS A 182 -2.27 -11.77 -9.73
CA LYS A 182 -1.98 -11.72 -8.29
C LYS A 182 -2.83 -10.68 -7.56
N THR A 183 -3.72 -10.01 -8.29
CA THR A 183 -4.49 -8.88 -7.79
C THR A 183 -5.93 -9.28 -7.60
N VAL A 184 -6.55 -8.73 -6.55
CA VAL A 184 -7.97 -8.69 -6.33
C VAL A 184 -8.31 -7.24 -6.01
N SER A 185 -9.08 -6.59 -6.89
CA SER A 185 -9.62 -5.24 -6.64
C SER A 185 -11.12 -5.36 -6.42
N ILE A 186 -11.58 -5.08 -5.20
CA ILE A 186 -12.97 -5.23 -4.80
C ILE A 186 -13.68 -3.89 -4.96
N CYS A 187 -14.74 -3.88 -5.76
CA CYS A 187 -15.63 -2.74 -5.91
C CYS A 187 -17.06 -3.21 -6.18
N ASP A 188 -18.00 -2.67 -5.43
CA ASP A 188 -19.42 -2.94 -5.60
C ASP A 188 -20.17 -1.76 -6.19
N LYS A 189 -21.25 -2.08 -6.89
CA LYS A 189 -22.15 -1.10 -7.50
C LYS A 189 -22.71 -0.15 -6.44
N GLY A 190 -22.67 1.13 -6.73
CA GLY A 190 -23.15 2.20 -5.86
C GLY A 190 -22.09 2.78 -4.93
N ASP A 191 -20.88 2.20 -4.84
CA ASP A 191 -19.76 2.80 -4.10
C ASP A 191 -19.39 4.16 -4.71
N PRO A 192 -19.40 5.26 -3.94
CA PRO A 192 -19.19 6.61 -4.47
C PRO A 192 -17.75 6.91 -4.91
N TYR A 193 -16.79 6.03 -4.66
CA TYR A 193 -15.37 6.25 -4.95
C TYR A 193 -14.85 5.33 -6.04
N CYS A 194 -15.06 4.01 -5.91
CA CYS A 194 -14.59 3.06 -6.92
C CYS A 194 -15.57 2.87 -8.10
N GLU A 195 -16.77 3.44 -8.01
CA GLU A 195 -17.72 3.55 -9.12
C GLU A 195 -18.21 5.00 -9.26
N ALA A 196 -17.68 5.74 -10.23
CA ALA A 196 -18.05 7.11 -10.50
C ALA A 196 -19.56 7.25 -10.74
N GLY A 197 -20.21 8.14 -9.99
CA GLY A 197 -21.66 8.31 -10.00
C GLY A 197 -22.41 7.50 -8.93
N GLY A 198 -21.72 6.56 -8.26
CA GLY A 198 -22.17 5.94 -7.03
C GLY A 198 -22.41 6.96 -5.91
N LYS A 199 -23.27 6.62 -4.95
CA LYS A 199 -23.71 7.54 -3.87
C LYS A 199 -23.88 6.84 -2.52
N ASP A 200 -23.68 5.53 -2.46
CA ASP A 200 -23.94 4.75 -1.26
C ASP A 200 -22.65 4.52 -0.46
N LEU A 201 -22.39 5.41 0.49
CA LEU A 201 -21.23 5.28 1.38
C LEU A 201 -21.26 3.97 2.19
N SER A 202 -22.44 3.39 2.44
CA SER A 202 -22.53 2.14 3.20
C SER A 202 -21.92 0.96 2.43
N VAL A 203 -22.00 0.98 1.10
CA VAL A 203 -21.32 0.01 0.23
C VAL A 203 -19.81 0.10 0.43
N HIS A 204 -19.25 1.31 0.35
CA HIS A 204 -17.80 1.53 0.54
C HIS A 204 -17.28 1.01 1.88
N LEU A 205 -18.06 1.17 2.95
CA LEU A 205 -17.70 0.74 4.31
C LEU A 205 -17.93 -0.75 4.58
N SER A 206 -18.48 -1.50 3.63
CA SER A 206 -18.92 -2.88 3.84
C SER A 206 -17.90 -3.95 3.43
N TYR A 207 -16.85 -3.61 2.67
CA TYR A 207 -15.96 -4.59 2.04
C TYR A 207 -15.30 -5.57 3.01
N ILE A 208 -14.80 -5.10 4.15
CA ILE A 208 -14.18 -5.97 5.17
C ILE A 208 -15.18 -7.03 5.65
N LYS A 209 -16.43 -6.62 5.90
CA LYS A 209 -17.49 -7.53 6.35
C LYS A 209 -17.91 -8.51 5.26
N ASN A 210 -18.06 -8.03 4.03
CA ASN A 210 -18.66 -8.81 2.93
C ASN A 210 -17.64 -9.71 2.22
N TYR A 211 -16.38 -9.31 2.16
CA TYR A 211 -15.31 -9.98 1.40
C TYR A 211 -14.13 -10.44 2.27
N GLY A 212 -14.19 -10.27 3.59
CA GLY A 212 -13.08 -10.59 4.50
C GLY A 212 -12.60 -12.04 4.37
N GLU A 213 -13.52 -13.02 4.51
CA GLU A 213 -13.20 -14.44 4.40
C GLU A 213 -12.63 -14.80 3.02
N PHE A 214 -13.27 -14.30 1.95
CA PHE A 214 -12.80 -14.48 0.58
C PHE A 214 -11.38 -13.92 0.41
N THR A 215 -11.12 -12.72 0.92
CA THR A 215 -9.82 -12.03 0.84
C THR A 215 -8.73 -12.83 1.52
N VAL A 216 -8.95 -13.22 2.78
CA VAL A 216 -7.98 -14.01 3.56
C VAL A 216 -7.70 -15.34 2.86
N GLY A 217 -8.75 -16.04 2.42
CA GLY A 217 -8.63 -17.30 1.69
C GLY A 217 -7.85 -17.17 0.38
N HIS A 218 -8.10 -16.11 -0.38
CA HIS A 218 -7.40 -15.82 -1.63
C HIS A 218 -5.91 -15.57 -1.38
N VAL A 219 -5.57 -14.71 -0.43
CA VAL A 219 -4.17 -14.38 -0.09
C VAL A 219 -3.41 -15.63 0.34
N VAL A 220 -3.96 -16.41 1.27
CA VAL A 220 -3.31 -17.64 1.75
C VAL A 220 -3.11 -18.65 0.61
N LYS A 221 -4.08 -18.78 -0.30
CA LYS A 221 -3.96 -19.64 -1.48
C LYS A 221 -2.88 -19.13 -2.44
N ALA A 222 -2.83 -17.82 -2.70
CA ALA A 222 -1.84 -17.21 -3.58
C ALA A 222 -0.41 -17.42 -3.04
N TRP A 223 -0.19 -17.18 -1.74
CA TRP A 223 1.10 -17.42 -1.09
C TRP A 223 1.51 -18.90 -1.13
N LYS A 224 0.60 -19.84 -0.81
CA LYS A 224 0.86 -21.29 -0.90
C LYS A 224 1.14 -21.79 -2.32
N SER A 225 0.72 -21.07 -3.36
CA SER A 225 1.01 -21.49 -4.74
C SER A 225 2.45 -21.23 -5.16
N ARG A 226 3.19 -20.44 -4.37
CA ARG A 226 4.58 -20.03 -4.61
C ARG A 226 5.60 -20.80 -3.75
N ASN A 227 5.13 -21.53 -2.73
CA ASN A 227 5.92 -22.18 -1.69
C ASN A 227 5.53 -23.66 -1.53
#